data_AF-K2N7I8-F1
#
_entry.id   AF-K2N7I8-F1
#
_cell.length_a   1.000
_cell.length_b   1.000
_cell.length_c   1.000
_cell.angle_alpha   90.00
_cell.angle_beta   90.00
_cell.angle_gamma   90.00
#
_symmetry.space_group_name_H-M   'P 1'
#
loop_
_entity.id
_entity.type
_entity.pdbx_description
1 polymer ?
#
loop_
_entity_poly.entity_id
_entity_poly.type
_entity_poly.pdbx_seq_one_letter_code
_entity_poly.pdbx_strand_id
1 'polypeptide(L)'
;MIRSLEDFDEFCRSNQKFVSSHLSSLSSEELSFFRHCLDFDDNGFVSKIYFGDLAKAGLNDFQIAEVASLFGIDEKRFKRTYHAFGDAQGNCVRRLYWWCPYGLEPLVDRQ
;
A
#
# COMPACT_ATOMS: atom_id res chain seq x y z
N MET A 1 -11.70 10.46 1.16
CA MET A 1 -11.73 8.99 1.14
C MET A 1 -11.37 8.56 -0.26
N ILE A 2 -10.39 7.68 -0.40
CA ILE A 2 -9.86 7.16 -1.66
C ILE A 2 -10.72 5.98 -2.10
N ARG A 3 -11.31 6.04 -3.29
CA ARG A 3 -12.24 5.03 -3.82
C ARG A 3 -11.83 4.45 -5.18
N SER A 4 -10.71 4.90 -5.71
CA SER A 4 -10.17 4.48 -6.99
C SER A 4 -8.64 4.64 -7.02
N LEU A 5 -8.01 4.12 -8.07
CA LEU A 5 -6.57 4.34 -8.31
C LEU A 5 -6.30 5.80 -8.69
N GLU A 6 -7.23 6.46 -9.39
CA GLU A 6 -7.14 7.88 -9.73
C GLU A 6 -7.20 8.76 -8.48
N ASP A 7 -8.09 8.46 -7.53
CA ASP A 7 -8.18 9.14 -6.24
C ASP A 7 -6.87 8.99 -5.45
N PHE A 8 -6.26 7.80 -5.51
CA PHE A 8 -4.98 7.54 -4.86
C PHE A 8 -3.86 8.36 -5.50
N ASP A 9 -3.80 8.42 -6.83
CA ASP A 9 -2.81 9.22 -7.55
C ASP A 9 -2.98 10.72 -7.27
N GLU A 10 -4.22 11.20 -7.20
CA GLU A 10 -4.52 12.58 -6.80
C GLU A 10 -4.10 12.85 -5.35
N PHE A 11 -4.37 11.90 -4.44
CA PHE A 11 -3.93 11.99 -3.05
C PHE A 11 -2.41 12.13 -2.95
N CYS A 12 -1.64 11.30 -3.66
CA CYS A 12 -0.17 11.36 -3.68
C CYS A 12 0.38 12.65 -4.29
N ARG A 13 -0.31 13.26 -5.26
CA ARG A 13 0.06 14.58 -5.82
C ARG A 13 -0.27 15.73 -4.88
N SER A 14 -1.18 15.53 -3.93
CA SER A 14 -1.53 16.54 -2.93
C SER A 14 -0.45 16.63 -1.85
N ASN A 15 0.57 17.47 -2.09
CA ASN A 15 1.72 17.63 -1.18
C ASN A 15 1.32 17.77 0.30
N GLN A 16 0.28 18.55 0.62
CA GLN A 16 -0.13 18.75 2.01
C GLN A 16 -0.75 17.49 2.62
N LYS A 17 -1.70 16.84 1.93
CA LYS A 17 -2.41 15.66 2.45
C LYS A 17 -1.49 14.45 2.51
N PHE A 18 -0.68 14.24 1.47
CA PHE A 18 0.26 13.15 1.39
C PHE A 18 1.34 13.23 2.48
N VAL A 19 1.99 14.38 2.64
CA VAL A 19 3.04 14.59 3.67
C VAL A 19 2.48 14.46 5.08
N SER A 20 1.21 14.84 5.30
CA SER A 20 0.55 14.64 6.59
C SER A 20 0.15 13.20 6.89
N SER A 21 0.27 12.29 5.93
CA SER A 21 -0.12 10.88 6.07
C SER A 21 1.09 9.97 6.29
N HIS A 22 0.86 8.80 6.88
CA HIS A 22 1.91 7.80 7.08
C HIS A 22 2.35 7.10 5.77
N LEU A 23 1.64 7.31 4.65
CA LEU A 23 2.10 6.87 3.34
C LEU A 23 3.37 7.62 2.90
N SER A 24 3.63 8.82 3.45
CA SER A 24 4.87 9.57 3.18
C SER A 24 6.13 8.91 3.73
N SER A 25 5.98 7.93 4.63
CA SER A 25 7.11 7.13 5.15
C SER A 25 7.62 6.09 4.15
N LEU A 26 6.87 5.83 3.07
CA LEU A 26 7.25 4.88 2.03
C LEU A 26 8.10 5.55 0.94
N SER A 27 9.11 4.82 0.45
CA SER A 27 9.84 5.22 -0.76
C SER A 27 8.94 5.22 -2.01
N SER A 28 9.36 5.88 -3.08
CA SER A 28 8.61 5.87 -4.36
C SER A 28 8.35 4.47 -4.90
N GLU A 29 9.29 3.55 -4.71
CA GLU A 29 9.16 2.14 -5.10
C GLU A 29 8.14 1.40 -4.23
N GLU A 30 8.09 1.72 -2.93
CA GLU A 30 7.11 1.20 -1.99
C GLU A 30 5.71 1.73 -2.24
N LEU A 31 5.57 3.00 -2.61
CA LEU A 31 4.29 3.58 -3.02
C LEU A 31 3.79 2.98 -4.33
N SER A 32 4.67 2.76 -5.30
CA SER A 32 4.31 2.12 -6.57
C SER A 32 3.78 0.70 -6.36
N PHE A 33 4.46 -0.07 -5.50
CA PHE A 33 4.02 -1.41 -5.12
C PHE A 33 2.69 -1.38 -4.36
N PHE A 34 2.56 -0.48 -3.38
CA PHE A 34 1.35 -0.28 -2.60
C PHE A 34 0.17 0.01 -3.53
N ARG A 35 0.33 0.95 -4.47
CA ARG A 35 -0.65 1.30 -5.49
C ARG A 35 -1.10 0.10 -6.31
N HIS A 36 -0.19 -0.76 -6.75
CA HIS A 36 -0.56 -1.94 -7.54
C HIS A 36 -1.31 -2.99 -6.72
N CYS A 37 -1.02 -3.06 -5.41
CA CYS A 37 -1.71 -3.97 -4.52
C CYS A 37 -3.11 -3.48 -4.12
N LEU A 38 -3.45 -2.22 -4.41
CA LEU A 38 -4.80 -1.69 -4.23
C LEU A 38 -5.74 -2.29 -5.27
N ASP A 39 -6.86 -2.80 -4.78
CA ASP A 39 -7.97 -3.23 -5.60
C ASP A 39 -9.26 -2.66 -5.02
N PHE A 40 -10.19 -2.29 -5.89
CA PHE A 40 -11.48 -1.69 -5.53
C PHE A 40 -12.59 -2.49 -6.17
N ASP A 41 -13.69 -2.69 -5.45
CA ASP A 41 -14.90 -3.30 -5.99
C ASP A 41 -15.70 -2.30 -6.86
N ASP A 42 -16.74 -2.80 -7.52
CA ASP A 42 -17.61 -2.00 -8.40
C ASP A 42 -18.32 -0.83 -7.69
N ASN A 43 -18.35 -0.84 -6.35
CA ASN A 43 -18.94 0.23 -5.53
C ASN A 43 -17.88 1.23 -5.02
N GLY A 44 -16.61 1.05 -5.40
CA GLY A 44 -15.49 1.89 -4.97
C GLY A 44 -15.01 1.62 -3.55
N PHE A 45 -15.34 0.46 -2.97
CA PHE A 45 -14.75 0.02 -1.70
C PHE A 45 -13.47 -0.76 -1.96
N VAL A 46 -12.45 -0.53 -1.13
CA VAL A 46 -11.22 -1.32 -1.20
C VAL A 46 -11.52 -2.81 -0.91
N SER A 47 -11.23 -3.65 -1.89
CA SER A 47 -11.34 -5.11 -1.83
C SER A 47 -10.01 -5.73 -1.39
N LYS A 48 -8.88 -5.11 -1.75
CA LYS A 48 -7.51 -5.55 -1.39
C LYS A 48 -6.59 -4.37 -1.10
N ILE A 49 -5.75 -4.52 -0.08
CA ILE A 49 -4.72 -3.56 0.33
C ILE A 49 -3.55 -4.29 0.97
N TYR A 50 -2.33 -3.77 0.84
CA TYR A 50 -1.12 -4.35 1.43
C TYR A 50 -0.45 -3.36 2.40
N PHE A 51 -0.32 -3.75 3.67
CA PHE A 51 0.29 -2.91 4.70
C PHE A 51 1.72 -3.33 5.09
N GLY A 52 2.29 -4.37 4.47
CA GLY A 52 3.56 -4.94 4.94
C GLY A 52 4.76 -3.97 4.88
N ASP A 53 4.81 -3.08 3.89
CA ASP A 53 5.90 -2.09 3.82
C ASP A 53 5.75 -0.98 4.87
N LEU A 54 4.52 -0.68 5.31
CA LEU A 54 4.27 0.26 6.41
C LEU A 54 4.75 -0.33 7.73
N ALA A 55 4.45 -1.60 7.99
CA ALA A 55 4.97 -2.31 9.17
C ALA A 55 6.50 -2.41 9.14
N LYS A 56 7.10 -2.72 7.98
CA LYS A 56 8.55 -2.71 7.77
C LYS A 56 9.18 -1.33 8.01
N ALA A 57 8.48 -0.26 7.67
CA ALA A 57 8.89 1.11 7.96
C ALA A 57 8.76 1.49 9.45
N GLY A 58 8.31 0.57 10.31
CA GLY A 58 8.25 0.75 11.76
C GLY A 58 6.95 1.38 12.27
N LEU A 59 5.91 1.46 11.42
CA LEU A 59 4.61 1.99 11.83
C LEU A 59 3.91 0.98 12.74
N ASN A 60 3.28 1.49 13.79
CA ASN A 60 2.45 0.69 14.69
C ASN A 60 1.03 0.50 14.14
N ASP A 61 0.26 -0.41 14.76
CA ASP A 61 -1.09 -0.74 14.31
C ASP A 61 -2.04 0.47 14.27
N PHE A 62 -1.86 1.46 15.16
CA PHE A 62 -2.66 2.68 15.15
C PHE A 62 -2.38 3.53 13.90
N GLN A 63 -1.11 3.72 13.56
CA GLN A 63 -0.70 4.45 12.37
C GLN A 63 -1.14 3.74 11.08
N ILE A 64 -1.08 2.41 11.06
CA ILE A 64 -1.56 1.62 9.92
C ILE A 64 -3.09 1.72 9.81
N ALA A 65 -3.82 1.74 10.93
CA ALA A 65 -5.27 1.98 10.93
C ALA A 65 -5.63 3.37 10.38
N GLU A 66 -4.82 4.40 10.66
CA GLU A 66 -4.99 5.73 10.07
C GLU A 66 -4.81 5.70 8.54
N VAL A 67 -3.86 4.92 8.00
CA VAL A 67 -3.75 4.70 6.55
C VAL A 67 -4.99 3.98 6.02
N ALA A 68 -5.46 2.93 6.71
CA ALA A 68 -6.66 2.18 6.32
C ALA A 68 -7.90 3.09 6.26
N SER A 69 -8.00 4.07 7.15
CA SER A 69 -9.10 5.05 7.19
C SER A 69 -9.17 5.92 5.93
N LEU A 70 -8.04 6.16 5.25
CA LEU A 70 -8.01 6.89 3.97
C LEU A 70 -8.86 6.19 2.92
N PHE A 71 -8.93 4.86 2.97
CA PHE A 71 -9.67 3.99 2.07
C PHE A 71 -11.07 3.61 2.60
N GLY A 72 -11.53 4.28 3.68
CA GLY A 72 -12.83 4.01 4.28
C GLY A 72 -12.92 2.69 5.04
N ILE A 73 -11.79 2.12 5.45
CA ILE A 73 -11.75 0.99 6.38
C ILE A 73 -11.81 1.56 7.79
N ASP A 74 -12.94 1.38 8.48
CA ASP A 74 -13.05 1.75 9.90
C ASP A 74 -12.20 0.84 10.81
N GLU A 75 -11.92 1.29 12.02
CA GLU A 75 -11.08 0.57 13.00
C GLU A 75 -11.61 -0.86 13.30
N LYS A 76 -12.93 -1.05 13.32
CA LYS A 76 -13.55 -2.34 13.59
C LYS A 76 -13.39 -3.30 12.41
N ARG A 77 -13.43 -2.80 11.17
CA ARG A 77 -13.13 -3.55 9.96
C ARG A 77 -11.65 -3.86 9.91
N PHE A 78 -10.78 -2.87 10.14
CA PHE A 78 -9.34 -3.02 10.20
C PHE A 78 -8.91 -4.13 11.17
N LYS A 79 -9.34 -4.09 12.44
CA LYS A 79 -9.03 -5.14 13.43
C LYS A 79 -9.46 -6.56 13.01
N ARG A 80 -10.52 -6.68 12.20
CA ARG A 80 -11.02 -7.98 11.71
C ARG A 80 -10.28 -8.49 10.49
N THR A 81 -9.72 -7.60 9.68
CA THR A 81 -9.13 -7.92 8.39
C THR A 81 -7.63 -7.66 8.32
N TYR A 82 -7.02 -7.06 9.33
CA TYR A 82 -5.60 -6.70 9.36
C TYR A 82 -4.71 -7.91 9.14
N HIS A 83 -5.02 -9.03 9.78
CA HIS A 83 -4.33 -10.30 9.58
C HIS A 83 -4.53 -10.91 8.17
N ALA A 84 -5.51 -10.44 7.40
CA ALA A 84 -5.75 -10.84 6.01
C ALA A 84 -5.03 -9.94 4.98
N PHE A 85 -4.49 -8.80 5.41
CA PHE A 85 -3.80 -7.83 4.54
C PHE A 85 -2.28 -8.01 4.65
N GLY A 86 -1.80 -9.10 4.02
CA GLY A 86 -0.45 -9.67 4.14
C GLY A 86 -0.58 -11.16 4.47
N ASP A 87 -0.29 -12.03 3.48
CA ASP A 87 -0.44 -13.51 3.37
C ASP A 87 -1.49 -14.30 4.19
N ALA A 88 -2.44 -13.65 4.85
CA ALA A 88 -3.42 -14.25 5.75
C ALA A 88 -2.84 -14.94 7.01
N GLN A 89 -1.54 -14.83 7.28
CA GLN A 89 -0.87 -15.44 8.46
C GLN A 89 -0.07 -14.45 9.31
N GLY A 90 -0.09 -13.15 8.95
CA GLY A 90 0.66 -12.13 9.69
C GLY A 90 2.17 -12.18 9.44
N ASN A 91 2.62 -12.87 8.38
CA ASN A 91 4.02 -12.81 7.98
C ASN A 91 4.22 -11.65 7.01
N CYS A 92 5.22 -10.81 7.29
CA CYS A 92 5.79 -9.92 6.29
C CYS A 92 6.33 -10.78 5.14
N VAL A 93 5.56 -10.91 4.06
CA VAL A 93 6.06 -11.59 2.85
C VAL A 93 7.19 -10.73 2.32
N ARG A 94 8.43 -11.23 2.42
CA ARG A 94 9.54 -10.70 1.62
C ARG A 94 9.06 -10.62 0.18
N ARG A 95 9.22 -9.45 -0.45
CA ARG A 95 9.02 -9.25 -1.89
C ARG A 95 9.94 -10.19 -2.68
N LEU A 96 9.52 -11.42 -2.87
CA LEU A 96 10.08 -12.32 -3.85
C LEU A 96 9.24 -12.11 -5.09
N TYR A 97 9.85 -11.59 -6.15
CA TYR A 97 9.28 -11.46 -7.51
C TYR A 97 8.34 -10.29 -7.81
N TRP A 98 8.81 -9.05 -7.64
CA TRP A 98 8.17 -7.93 -8.34
C TRP A 98 9.04 -7.36 -9.46
N TRP A 99 8.53 -7.50 -10.69
CA TRP A 99 9.05 -6.98 -11.93
C TRP A 99 8.34 -5.65 -12.21
N CYS A 100 9.09 -4.56 -12.41
CA CYS A 100 8.56 -3.25 -12.79
C CYS A 100 8.35 -3.20 -14.31
N PRO A 101 7.16 -2.84 -14.84
CA PRO A 101 6.91 -2.76 -16.28
C PRO A 101 7.50 -1.50 -16.95
N TYR A 102 8.17 -0.60 -16.21
CA TYR A 102 8.99 0.46 -16.80
C TYR A 102 10.40 -0.05 -17.07
N GLY A 103 10.51 -0.98 -18.02
CA GLY A 103 11.77 -1.50 -18.51
C GLY A 103 12.40 -0.55 -19.53
N LEU A 104 13.70 -0.28 -19.37
CA LEU A 104 14.65 -0.35 -20.47
C LEU A 104 15.87 -1.17 -20.01
N GLU A 105 15.70 -2.45 -20.29
CA GLU A 105 16.56 -3.63 -20.42
C GLU A 105 17.75 -3.96 -19.49
N PRO A 106 17.93 -5.27 -19.19
CA PRO A 106 19.08 -5.81 -18.49
C PRO A 106 20.18 -6.28 -19.45
N LEU A 107 21.44 -6.04 -19.12
CA LEU A 107 22.51 -6.92 -19.58
C LEU A 107 23.42 -7.30 -18.41
N VAL A 108 23.23 -8.54 -18.01
CA VAL A 108 24.19 -9.37 -17.29
C VAL A 108 25.47 -9.39 -18.10
N ASP A 109 26.61 -9.10 -17.48
CA ASP A 109 27.79 -9.89 -17.77
C ASP A 109 28.32 -10.47 -16.46
N ARG A 110 28.17 -11.79 -16.39
CA ARG A 110 28.87 -12.64 -15.44
C ARG A 110 30.32 -12.72 -15.91
N GLN A 111 31.24 -12.28 -15.07
CA GLN A 111 32.48 -13.00 -14.77
C GLN A 111 32.99 -12.58 -13.39
#